data_AF-A0A0F9LH59-F1
#
_entry.id   AF-A0A0F9LH59-F1
#
_cell.length_a   1.000
_cell.length_b   1.000
_cell.length_c   1.000
_cell.angle_alpha   90.00
_cell.angle_beta   90.00
_cell.angle_gamma   90.00
#
_symmetry.space_group_name_H-M   'P 1'
#
loop_
_entity.id
_entity.type
_entity.pdbx_description
1 polymer ?
#
loop_
_entity_poly.entity_id
_entity_poly.type
_entity_poly.pdbx_seq_one_letter_code
_entity_poly.pdbx_strand_id
1 'polypeptide(L)'
;MKVLNKYRLELHWDTIEYNRDDVAVLKGAYFEGPVLQEAAQLNEEDSLIMDMTSQHMIFIPDYYQATLSWKGIDYKEGRIYFKEAYIKGKYVNSIETLKDTDWVLMDCKEHEMATHVFHLVYWAEVHNSEQEKKF
;
A
#
# COMPACT_ATOMS: atom_id res chain seq x y z
N MET A 1 8.24 9.55 -10.42
CA MET A 1 9.51 9.29 -9.70
C MET A 1 9.92 7.85 -10.01
N LYS A 2 11.21 7.50 -10.08
CA LYS A 2 11.61 6.10 -10.34
C LYS A 2 12.00 5.41 -9.02
N VAL A 3 11.18 4.47 -8.55
CA VAL A 3 11.49 3.63 -7.39
C VAL A 3 12.63 2.68 -7.74
N LEU A 4 13.67 2.63 -6.90
CA LEU A 4 14.77 1.68 -7.11
C LEU A 4 14.32 0.27 -6.73
N ASN A 5 14.69 -0.72 -7.55
CA ASN A 5 14.19 -2.09 -7.39
C ASN A 5 14.30 -2.60 -5.95
N LYS A 6 15.47 -2.50 -5.31
CA LYS A 6 15.68 -3.00 -3.94
C LYS A 6 14.75 -2.42 -2.85
N TYR A 7 14.15 -1.25 -3.09
CA TYR A 7 13.25 -0.58 -2.14
C TYR A 7 11.77 -0.77 -2.47
N ARG A 8 11.46 -1.54 -3.52
CA ARG A 8 10.09 -1.80 -3.97
C ARG A 8 9.38 -2.76 -3.02
N LEU A 9 8.24 -2.31 -2.52
CA LEU A 9 7.22 -3.11 -1.86
C LEU A 9 5.92 -3.00 -2.66
N GLU A 10 5.21 -4.09 -2.81
CA GLU A 10 3.96 -4.16 -3.55
C GLU A 10 2.87 -4.73 -2.66
N LEU A 11 1.71 -4.09 -2.64
CA LEU A 11 0.50 -4.59 -2.01
C LEU A 11 -0.45 -5.08 -3.09
N HIS A 12 -0.79 -6.35 -3.01
CA HIS A 12 -1.74 -7.02 -3.89
C HIS A 12 -2.93 -7.54 -3.10
N TRP A 13 -4.03 -7.81 -3.78
CA TRP A 13 -5.25 -8.41 -3.23
C TRP A 13 -6.00 -9.20 -4.30
N ASP A 14 -6.86 -10.12 -3.88
CA ASP A 14 -7.70 -10.91 -4.78
C ASP A 14 -9.01 -10.19 -5.09
N THR A 15 -9.66 -9.65 -4.05
CA THR A 15 -10.94 -8.96 -4.15
C THR A 15 -11.03 -7.81 -3.15
N ILE A 16 -11.80 -6.79 -3.49
CA ILE A 16 -12.05 -5.64 -2.62
C ILE A 16 -13.53 -5.47 -2.27
N GLU A 17 -13.80 -5.26 -0.98
CA GLU A 17 -15.15 -5.02 -0.46
C GLU A 17 -15.25 -3.64 0.20
N TYR A 18 -16.31 -2.89 -0.16
CA TYR A 18 -16.62 -1.59 0.43
C TYR A 18 -17.74 -1.75 1.45
N ASN A 19 -17.34 -1.92 2.72
CA ASN A 19 -18.27 -2.25 3.80
C ASN A 19 -18.76 -1.02 4.61
N ARG A 20 -18.10 0.13 4.47
CA ARG A 20 -18.40 1.41 5.14
C ARG A 20 -17.89 2.59 4.30
N ASP A 21 -18.42 3.79 4.54
CA ASP A 21 -17.87 5.02 3.95
C ASP A 21 -16.36 5.10 4.24
N ASP A 22 -15.57 5.24 3.18
CA ASP A 22 -14.11 5.41 3.17
C ASP A 22 -13.25 4.22 3.65
N VAL A 23 -13.79 3.00 3.69
CA VAL A 23 -13.03 1.79 4.02
C VAL A 23 -13.13 0.74 2.92
N ALA A 24 -11.96 0.35 2.38
CA ALA A 24 -11.83 -0.71 1.40
C ALA A 24 -11.16 -1.93 2.06
N VAL A 25 -11.90 -3.04 2.17
CA VAL A 25 -11.42 -4.29 2.79
C VAL A 25 -10.77 -5.15 1.70
N LEU A 26 -9.51 -5.53 1.90
CA LEU A 26 -8.72 -6.28 0.94
C LEU A 26 -8.72 -7.77 1.33
N LYS A 27 -9.34 -8.61 0.50
CA LYS A 27 -9.34 -10.07 0.70
C LYS A 27 -8.17 -10.70 -0.05
N GLY A 28 -7.53 -11.68 0.59
CA GLY A 28 -6.34 -12.33 0.03
C GLY A 28 -5.16 -11.37 -0.10
N ALA A 29 -5.12 -10.32 0.71
CA ALA A 29 -4.10 -9.29 0.61
C ALA A 29 -2.72 -9.83 0.98
N TYR A 30 -1.70 -9.43 0.22
CA TYR A 30 -0.33 -9.80 0.51
C TYR A 30 0.67 -8.72 0.09
N PHE A 31 1.81 -8.72 0.77
CA PHE A 31 3.01 -8.03 0.30
C PHE A 31 3.91 -8.94 -0.52
N GLU A 32 4.47 -8.37 -1.58
CA GLU A 32 5.61 -8.92 -2.29
C GLU A 32 6.61 -7.82 -2.65
N GLY A 33 7.81 -8.22 -3.06
CA GLY A 33 8.83 -7.30 -3.50
C GLY A 33 10.20 -7.58 -2.88
N PRO A 34 11.27 -7.10 -3.51
CA PRO A 34 12.65 -7.38 -3.09
C PRO A 34 12.99 -6.82 -1.70
N VAL A 35 12.32 -5.76 -1.24
CA VAL A 35 12.59 -5.20 0.10
C VAL A 35 12.29 -6.21 1.22
N LEU A 36 11.41 -7.18 0.97
CA LEU A 36 11.07 -8.23 1.94
C LEU A 36 12.23 -9.20 2.20
N GLN A 37 13.25 -9.25 1.34
CA GLN A 37 14.45 -10.07 1.56
C GLN A 37 15.38 -9.46 2.61
N GLU A 38 15.30 -8.14 2.78
CA GLU A 38 16.14 -7.37 3.71
C GLU A 38 15.36 -6.93 4.96
N ALA A 39 14.02 -7.00 4.93
CA ALA A 39 13.16 -6.54 6.02
C ALA A 39 13.09 -7.50 7.21
N ALA A 40 13.06 -6.93 8.42
CA ALA A 40 12.68 -7.65 9.63
C ALA A 40 11.21 -8.11 9.57
N GLN A 41 10.85 -9.12 10.36
CA GLN A 41 9.47 -9.59 10.48
C GLN A 41 8.53 -8.43 10.80
N LEU A 42 7.39 -8.36 10.08
CA LEU A 42 6.34 -7.39 10.35
C LEU A 42 5.60 -7.73 11.66
N ASN A 43 5.09 -6.70 12.31
CA ASN A 43 4.25 -6.83 13.50
C ASN A 43 2.89 -7.44 13.15
N GLU A 44 2.39 -8.35 13.99
CA GLU A 44 1.12 -9.09 13.78
C GLU A 44 -0.10 -8.20 13.55
N GLU A 45 -0.15 -7.01 14.15
CA GLU A 45 -1.22 -6.03 13.98
C GLU A 45 -0.57 -4.64 13.94
N ASP A 46 -0.63 -3.98 12.78
CA ASP A 46 0.04 -2.71 12.57
C ASP A 46 -0.55 -1.94 11.37
N SER A 47 -0.02 -0.75 11.11
CA SER A 47 -0.48 0.14 10.05
C SER A 47 0.63 1.03 9.48
N LEU A 48 0.44 1.47 8.24
CA LEU A 48 1.26 2.48 7.60
C LEU A 48 0.40 3.48 6.83
N ILE A 49 0.96 4.63 6.52
CA ILE A 49 0.34 5.65 5.69
C ILE A 49 0.95 5.57 4.29
N MET A 50 0.09 5.48 3.30
CA MET A 50 0.42 5.56 1.88
C MET A 50 0.16 6.99 1.41
N ASP A 51 1.19 7.67 0.91
CA ASP A 51 1.12 9.00 0.34
C ASP A 51 1.15 8.92 -1.19
N MET A 52 -0.02 9.17 -1.78
CA MET A 52 -0.27 9.14 -3.22
C MET A 52 -0.42 10.55 -3.81
N THR A 53 -0.03 11.59 -3.06
CA THR A 53 -0.17 12.99 -3.45
C THR A 53 0.52 13.26 -4.78
N SER A 54 1.69 12.68 -5.01
CA SER A 54 2.42 12.86 -6.27
C SER A 54 1.75 12.22 -7.49
N GLN A 55 0.95 11.18 -7.31
CA GLN A 55 0.18 10.57 -8.40
C GLN A 55 -0.95 11.50 -8.85
N HIS A 56 -1.52 12.28 -7.91
CA HIS A 56 -2.72 13.10 -8.14
C HIS A 56 -2.44 14.61 -8.23
N MET A 57 -1.20 15.05 -8.00
CA MET A 57 -0.75 16.46 -8.00
C MET A 57 -1.09 17.24 -9.28
N ILE A 58 -1.38 16.55 -10.40
CA ILE A 58 -1.74 17.17 -11.68
C ILE A 58 -3.18 17.71 -11.66
N PHE A 59 -4.07 17.14 -10.83
CA PHE A 59 -5.51 17.38 -10.93
C PHE A 59 -6.07 18.30 -9.83
N ILE A 60 -5.63 18.16 -8.58
CA ILE A 60 -6.11 18.98 -7.45
C ILE A 60 -4.95 19.18 -6.46
N PRO A 61 -4.70 20.41 -5.95
CA PRO A 61 -3.74 20.65 -4.90
C PRO A 61 -4.31 20.19 -3.55
N ASP A 62 -4.34 18.88 -3.33
CA ASP A 62 -4.73 18.27 -2.05
C ASP A 62 -3.80 17.10 -1.68
N TYR A 63 -3.83 16.68 -0.41
CA TYR A 63 -3.05 15.55 0.09
C TYR A 63 -3.83 14.25 -0.06
N TYR A 64 -3.31 13.34 -0.87
CA TYR A 64 -3.93 12.04 -1.12
C TYR A 64 -3.26 10.99 -0.25
N GLN A 65 -3.73 10.85 1.00
CA GLN A 65 -3.18 9.90 1.95
C GLN A 65 -4.22 8.88 2.40
N ALA A 66 -3.80 7.62 2.51
CA ALA A 66 -4.62 6.54 3.03
C ALA A 66 -3.83 5.68 4.02
N THR A 67 -4.51 5.20 5.07
CA THR A 67 -3.92 4.28 6.04
C THR A 67 -4.19 2.85 5.60
N LEU A 68 -3.13 2.09 5.34
CA LEU A 68 -3.18 0.63 5.25
C LEU A 68 -3.06 0.07 6.67
N SER A 69 -3.95 -0.84 7.04
CA SER A 69 -3.87 -1.57 8.31
C SER A 69 -4.02 -3.05 8.04
N TRP A 70 -3.30 -3.87 8.81
CA TRP A 70 -3.35 -5.32 8.70
C TRP A 70 -3.42 -5.99 10.07
N LYS A 71 -3.89 -7.23 10.05
CA LYS A 71 -3.87 -8.14 11.19
C LYS A 71 -3.68 -9.58 10.74
N GLY A 72 -2.85 -10.29 11.49
CA GLY A 72 -2.55 -11.69 11.31
C GLY A 72 -1.67 -11.90 10.10
N ILE A 73 -0.46 -12.39 10.33
CA ILE A 73 0.54 -12.56 9.27
C ILE A 73 0.78 -14.04 8.96
N ASP A 74 0.91 -14.38 7.68
CA ASP A 74 1.43 -15.66 7.23
C ASP A 74 2.55 -15.47 6.20
N TYR A 75 3.71 -16.08 6.43
CA TYR A 75 4.89 -15.97 5.58
C TYR A 75 4.97 -17.19 4.67
N LYS A 76 4.83 -16.99 3.37
CA LYS A 76 4.86 -18.09 2.40
C LYS A 76 5.51 -17.66 1.09
N GLU A 77 6.50 -18.45 0.64
CA GLU A 77 7.10 -18.32 -0.69
C GLU A 77 7.65 -16.91 -1.00
N GLY A 78 8.20 -16.22 0.01
CA GLY A 78 8.73 -14.85 -0.16
C GLY A 78 7.67 -13.75 -0.20
N ARG A 79 6.42 -14.09 0.14
CA ARG A 79 5.30 -13.16 0.31
C ARG A 79 4.84 -13.14 1.76
N ILE A 80 4.20 -12.03 2.14
CA ILE A 80 3.59 -11.86 3.46
C ILE A 80 2.09 -11.68 3.26
N TYR A 81 1.30 -12.69 3.63
CA TYR A 81 -0.15 -12.67 3.52
C TYR A 81 -0.78 -12.13 4.80
N PHE A 82 -1.90 -11.42 4.64
CA PHE A 82 -2.67 -10.86 5.75
C PHE A 82 -4.00 -11.60 5.89
N LYS A 83 -4.35 -11.98 7.13
CA LYS A 83 -5.67 -12.55 7.43
C LYS A 83 -6.76 -11.49 7.29
N GLU A 84 -6.44 -10.27 7.73
CA GLU A 84 -7.30 -9.10 7.59
C GLU A 84 -6.43 -7.93 7.12
N ALA A 85 -6.88 -7.23 6.09
CA ALA A 85 -6.27 -5.99 5.63
C ALA A 85 -7.34 -5.02 5.15
N TYR A 86 -7.15 -3.73 5.41
CA TYR A 86 -8.04 -2.69 4.91
C TYR A 86 -7.28 -1.38 4.67
N ILE A 87 -7.79 -0.60 3.73
CA ILE A 87 -7.36 0.76 3.44
C ILE A 87 -8.44 1.72 3.91
N LYS A 88 -8.04 2.78 4.63
CA LYS A 88 -8.93 3.86 5.09
C LYS A 88 -8.43 5.23 4.65
N GLY A 89 -9.28 6.04 4.01
CA GLY A 89 -8.96 7.41 3.58
C GLY A 89 -9.71 8.46 4.39
N LYS A 90 -9.05 9.10 5.37
CA LYS A 90 -9.74 9.96 6.37
C LYS A 90 -9.79 11.46 6.03
N TYR A 91 -9.21 11.90 4.92
CA TYR A 91 -9.22 13.30 4.53
C TYR A 91 -9.77 13.45 3.11
N VAL A 92 -10.61 14.46 2.95
CA VAL A 92 -11.35 14.81 1.73
C VAL A 92 -10.39 14.77 0.53
N ASN A 93 -10.78 14.08 -0.55
CA ASN A 93 -9.96 13.66 -1.69
C ASN A 93 -9.09 12.41 -1.42
N SER A 94 -9.78 11.30 -1.13
CA SER A 94 -9.19 9.98 -0.94
C SER A 94 -8.70 9.34 -2.25
N ILE A 95 -8.01 8.20 -2.10
CA ILE A 95 -7.79 7.18 -3.15
C ILE A 95 -9.05 7.01 -4.00
N GLU A 96 -8.89 7.00 -5.33
CA GLU A 96 -9.95 6.59 -6.27
C GLU A 96 -10.50 5.21 -5.90
N THR A 97 -11.73 4.88 -6.30
CA THR A 97 -12.26 3.53 -6.07
C THR A 97 -11.34 2.47 -6.70
N LEU A 98 -10.62 1.75 -5.83
CA LEU A 98 -9.77 0.62 -6.17
C LEU A 98 -10.61 -0.52 -6.73
N LYS A 99 -10.01 -1.27 -7.66
CA LYS A 99 -10.59 -2.45 -8.30
C LYS A 99 -9.83 -3.70 -7.86
N ASP A 100 -10.44 -4.87 -8.10
CA ASP A 100 -9.79 -6.17 -7.90
C ASP A 100 -8.52 -6.35 -8.75
N THR A 101 -8.39 -5.58 -9.82
CA THR A 101 -7.27 -5.62 -10.77
C THR A 101 -6.14 -4.64 -10.43
N ASP A 102 -6.32 -3.82 -9.41
CA ASP A 102 -5.35 -2.81 -9.01
C ASP A 102 -4.39 -3.38 -7.96
N TRP A 103 -3.24 -2.74 -7.81
CA TRP A 103 -2.26 -3.03 -6.76
C TRP A 103 -1.56 -1.73 -6.37
N VAL A 104 -0.84 -1.72 -5.25
CA VAL A 104 -0.13 -0.51 -4.78
C VAL A 104 1.37 -0.74 -4.77
N LEU A 105 2.12 0.13 -5.44
CA LEU A 105 3.57 0.23 -5.32
C LEU A 105 3.92 1.17 -4.16
N MET A 106 4.86 0.77 -3.31
CA MET A 106 5.42 1.61 -2.23
C MET A 106 6.94 1.67 -2.33
N ASP A 107 7.51 2.85 -2.01
CA ASP A 107 8.95 3.07 -1.92
C ASP A 107 9.42 3.06 -0.46
N CYS A 108 10.14 2.01 -0.07
CA CYS A 108 10.66 1.81 1.28
C CYS A 108 12.07 2.37 1.48
N LYS A 109 12.60 3.20 0.57
CA LYS A 109 13.97 3.73 0.64
C LYS A 109 14.30 4.43 1.97
N GLU A 110 13.32 5.07 2.59
CA GLU A 110 13.50 5.84 3.82
C GLU A 110 13.17 5.02 5.11
N HIS A 111 12.90 3.71 4.98
CA HIS A 111 12.51 2.84 6.11
C HIS A 111 13.58 2.76 7.22
N GLU A 112 14.86 2.95 6.90
CA GLU A 112 15.96 2.86 7.87
C GLU A 112 16.21 4.16 8.67
N MET A 113 15.61 5.30 8.28
CA MET A 113 15.96 6.62 8.86
C MET A 113 14.93 7.21 9.83
N ALA A 114 13.72 6.64 9.92
CA ALA A 114 12.68 7.15 10.81
C ALA A 114 12.69 6.43 12.17
N THR A 115 13.23 7.10 13.19
CA THR A 115 13.03 6.71 14.59
C THR A 115 11.51 6.67 14.89
N HIS A 116 11.05 5.55 15.44
CA HIS A 116 9.66 5.12 15.67
C HIS A 116 8.75 6.06 16.51
N VAL A 117 8.54 7.31 16.09
CA VAL A 117 7.72 8.27 16.84
C VAL A 117 6.44 8.66 16.10
N PHE A 118 6.34 8.41 14.78
CA PHE A 118 5.16 8.72 13.98
C PHE A 118 4.82 7.57 13.02
N HIS A 119 3.53 7.45 12.64
CA HIS A 119 3.06 6.52 11.63
C HIS A 119 3.97 6.58 10.39
N LEU A 120 4.47 5.43 9.94
CA LEU A 120 5.39 5.36 8.79
C LEU A 120 4.64 5.83 7.54
N VAL A 121 5.11 6.91 6.93
CA VAL A 121 4.56 7.46 5.68
C VAL A 121 5.44 6.99 4.53
N TYR A 122 4.87 6.23 3.61
CA TYR A 122 5.52 5.78 2.39
C TYR A 122 4.93 6.49 1.20
N TRP A 123 5.81 6.93 0.30
CA TRP A 123 5.36 7.25 -1.05
C TRP A 123 4.71 6.01 -1.67
N ALA A 124 3.54 6.18 -2.27
CA ALA A 124 2.79 5.10 -2.89
C ALA A 124 2.14 5.51 -4.20
N GLU A 125 1.89 4.54 -5.07
CA GLU A 125 1.20 4.72 -6.35
C GLU A 125 0.24 3.53 -6.58
N VAL A 126 -1.01 3.81 -6.96
CA VAL A 126 -1.94 2.77 -7.40
C VAL A 126 -1.65 2.44 -8.85
N HIS A 127 -1.39 1.16 -9.12
CA HIS A 127 -1.19 0.64 -10.47
C HIS A 127 -2.42 -0.15 -10.92
N ASN A 128 -2.91 0.15 -12.12
CA ASN A 128 -4.01 -0.58 -12.74
C ASN A 128 -3.45 -1.56 -13.79
N SER A 129 -3.72 -2.85 -13.64
CA SER A 129 -3.23 -3.88 -14.57
C SER A 129 -3.77 -3.77 -16.01
N GLU A 130 -4.79 -2.96 -16.27
CA GLU A 130 -5.24 -2.65 -17.64
C GLU A 130 -4.37 -1.58 -18.32
N GLN A 131 -3.69 -0.70 -17.57
CA GLN A 131 -2.77 0.30 -18.13
C GLN A 131 -1.43 -0.31 -18.58
N GLU A 132 -0.99 -1.40 -17.96
CA GLU A 132 0.28 -2.06 -18.31
C GLU A 132 0.24 -2.81 -19.65
N LYS A 133 -0.96 -3.09 -20.20
CA LYS A 133 -1.12 -3.76 -21.51
C LYS A 133 -0.94 -2.84 -22.73
N LYS A 134 -0.62 -1.56 -22.54
CA LYS A 134 -0.52 -0.57 -23.64
C LYS A 134 0.91 -0.11 -23.98
N PHE A 135 1.94 -0.76 -23.45
CA PHE A 135 3.34 -0.46 -23.79
C PHE A 135 4.10 -1.70 -24.23
#